data_AF-A0A9X2RG48-F1
#
_entry.id   AF-A0A9X2RG48-F1
#
_cell.length_a   1.000
_cell.length_b   1.000
_cell.length_c   1.000
_cell.angle_alpha   90.00
_cell.angle_beta   90.00
_cell.angle_gamma   90.00
#
_symmetry.space_group_name_H-M   'P 1'
#
loop_
_entity.id
_entity.type
_entity.pdbx_description
1 polymer ?
#
loop_
_entity_poly.entity_id
_entity_poly.type
_entity_poly.pdbx_seq_one_letter_code
_entity_poly.pdbx_strand_id
1 'polypeptide(L)'
;MAKIKVGINGFGRIGRMVTRSILTNHKDTIEIVGVNDLTDTKTLAHLFKYDSAQGTYPGDVSVDGDKMTIDGMSFDVSAERDPANLKWGDLGAEVVVESTGFFRDVKSAGKHLEAGAKKVVISAPASGDIQTIVLGVNDEEISDDIEIYSNASCTTNCLAPMAKVLDDNFGLVKGFMTTIHSYTGDQQLVDGPHKDLRRARAAAANIVPTTTGAAKAVGLVLPKLDGKLDGGAVRVPTLTGSLTDFVCEVEKETTAEEVNAAFKAAAEGPMKGILEYADVELVSSDIVGNPHSNIYDSQLTKVDGKLVKIIGWYDNEAGYSARTADLITKIV
;
A
#
# COMPACT_ATOMS: atom_id res chain seq x y z
N MET A 1 2.09 27.20 2.74
CA MET A 1 1.23 26.93 1.58
C MET A 1 -0.13 26.50 2.09
N ALA A 2 -1.20 26.55 1.28
CA ALA A 2 -2.47 25.96 1.68
C ALA A 2 -2.31 24.43 1.80
N LYS A 3 -3.07 23.79 2.71
CA LYS A 3 -3.08 22.33 2.83
C LYS A 3 -3.81 21.70 1.64
N ILE A 4 -3.34 20.54 1.20
CA ILE A 4 -4.01 19.72 0.18
C ILE A 4 -5.27 19.15 0.81
N LYS A 5 -6.43 19.38 0.19
CA LYS A 5 -7.72 18.89 0.68
C LYS A 5 -8.01 17.49 0.17
N VAL A 6 -8.25 16.56 1.08
CA VAL A 6 -8.37 15.13 0.76
C VAL A 6 -9.71 14.56 1.23
N GLY A 7 -10.40 13.87 0.33
CA GLY A 7 -11.54 13.00 0.65
C GLY A 7 -11.10 11.53 0.75
N ILE A 8 -11.72 10.75 1.64
CA ILE A 8 -11.47 9.30 1.76
C ILE A 8 -12.75 8.54 1.42
N ASN A 9 -12.73 7.72 0.36
CA ASN A 9 -13.81 6.78 0.04
C ASN A 9 -13.43 5.37 0.51
N GLY A 10 -14.25 4.79 1.39
CA GLY A 10 -13.98 3.53 2.09
C GLY A 10 -13.12 3.74 3.33
N PHE A 11 -13.75 3.87 4.50
CA PHE A 11 -13.09 4.01 5.80
C PHE A 11 -12.81 2.65 6.47
N GLY A 12 -12.37 1.70 5.63
CA GLY A 12 -11.92 0.36 6.02
C GLY A 12 -10.51 0.35 6.61
N ARG A 13 -9.80 -0.79 6.52
CA ARG A 13 -8.40 -0.91 7.01
C ARG A 13 -7.52 0.20 6.41
N ILE A 14 -7.50 0.33 5.09
CA ILE A 14 -6.62 1.29 4.40
C ILE A 14 -7.08 2.73 4.61
N GLY A 15 -8.35 3.08 4.43
CA GLY A 15 -8.82 4.46 4.63
C GLY A 15 -8.51 5.01 6.04
N ARG A 16 -8.70 4.21 7.09
CA ARG A 16 -8.32 4.59 8.47
C ARG A 16 -6.81 4.72 8.64
N MET A 17 -6.03 3.81 8.06
CA MET A 17 -4.57 3.84 8.18
C MET A 17 -3.93 4.98 7.37
N VAL A 18 -4.49 5.33 6.20
CA VAL A 18 -4.09 6.53 5.45
C VAL A 18 -4.36 7.77 6.27
N THR A 19 -5.52 7.85 6.93
CA THR A 19 -5.86 8.97 7.83
C THR A 19 -4.88 9.05 9.01
N ARG A 20 -4.56 7.92 9.67
CA ARG A 20 -3.54 7.89 10.73
C ARG A 20 -2.16 8.32 10.23
N SER A 21 -1.77 7.88 9.03
CA SER A 21 -0.50 8.28 8.40
C SER A 21 -0.47 9.79 8.12
N ILE A 22 -1.55 10.35 7.59
CA ILE A 22 -1.69 11.79 7.35
C ILE A 22 -1.53 12.57 8.65
N LEU A 23 -2.23 12.17 9.72
CA LEU A 23 -2.16 12.84 11.02
C LEU A 23 -0.77 12.77 11.66
N THR A 24 -0.01 11.71 11.39
CA THR A 24 1.33 11.50 11.95
C THR A 24 2.40 12.23 11.14
N ASN A 25 2.36 12.12 9.81
CA ASN A 25 3.47 12.50 8.93
C ASN A 25 3.19 13.76 8.11
N HIS A 26 1.91 14.09 7.85
CA HIS A 26 1.49 15.11 6.87
C HIS A 26 0.42 16.07 7.40
N LYS A 27 0.26 16.19 8.72
CA LYS A 27 -0.81 17.01 9.34
C LYS A 27 -0.74 18.50 8.96
N ASP A 28 0.45 18.98 8.64
CA ASP A 28 0.70 20.38 8.29
C ASP A 28 0.58 20.64 6.79
N THR A 29 0.51 19.58 5.97
CA THR A 29 0.45 19.63 4.50
C THR A 29 -0.88 19.13 3.94
N ILE A 30 -1.58 18.24 4.63
CA ILE A 30 -2.85 17.63 4.21
C ILE A 30 -3.97 17.93 5.22
N GLU A 31 -5.16 18.20 4.70
CA GLU A 31 -6.41 18.36 5.46
C GLU A 31 -7.44 17.34 4.94
N ILE A 32 -8.03 16.54 5.83
CA ILE A 32 -9.17 15.69 5.49
C ILE A 32 -10.44 16.54 5.49
N VAL A 33 -11.15 16.54 4.36
CA VAL A 33 -12.38 17.34 4.19
C VAL A 33 -13.66 16.50 4.23
N GLY A 34 -13.55 15.18 4.04
CA GLY A 34 -14.69 14.28 4.13
C GLY A 34 -14.33 12.80 4.06
N VAL A 35 -15.17 11.97 4.65
CA VAL A 35 -15.05 10.51 4.64
C VAL A 35 -16.37 9.89 4.18
N ASN A 36 -16.31 8.85 3.35
CA ASN A 36 -17.47 8.07 2.98
C ASN A 36 -17.28 6.58 3.32
N ASP A 37 -18.24 5.97 4.02
CA ASP A 37 -18.37 4.53 4.17
C ASP A 37 -19.83 4.14 4.42
N LEU A 38 -20.21 2.91 4.12
CA LEU A 38 -21.59 2.43 4.20
C LEU A 38 -21.98 2.00 5.64
N THR A 39 -21.65 2.85 6.62
CA THR A 39 -21.94 2.65 8.04
C THR A 39 -22.03 4.00 8.77
N ASP A 40 -22.46 3.99 10.04
CA ASP A 40 -22.66 5.22 10.81
C ASP A 40 -21.35 5.82 11.35
N THR A 41 -21.33 7.14 11.53
CA THR A 41 -20.19 7.93 11.99
C THR A 41 -19.63 7.44 13.34
N LYS A 42 -20.50 7.01 14.25
CA LYS A 42 -20.08 6.52 15.58
C LYS A 42 -19.32 5.19 15.46
N THR A 43 -19.79 4.28 14.61
CA THR A 43 -19.08 3.04 14.28
C THR A 43 -17.70 3.33 13.68
N LEU A 44 -17.63 4.23 12.70
CA LEU A 44 -16.37 4.62 12.07
C LEU A 44 -15.38 5.24 13.07
N ALA A 45 -15.84 6.16 13.91
CA ALA A 45 -15.01 6.78 14.95
C ALA A 45 -14.49 5.75 15.96
N HIS A 46 -15.32 4.77 16.34
CA HIS A 46 -14.91 3.70 17.24
C HIS A 46 -13.81 2.83 16.60
N LEU A 47 -14.00 2.42 15.34
CA LEU A 47 -13.03 1.62 14.59
C LEU A 47 -11.74 2.38 14.25
N PHE A 48 -11.80 3.72 14.20
CA PHE A 48 -10.62 4.56 14.08
C PHE A 48 -9.86 4.67 15.42
N LYS A 49 -10.57 4.87 16.53
CA LYS A 49 -9.96 4.97 17.87
C LYS A 49 -9.32 3.66 18.31
N TYR A 50 -9.97 2.51 18.08
CA TYR A 50 -9.50 1.21 18.55
C TYR A 50 -9.15 0.29 17.38
N ASP A 51 -7.88 -0.09 17.28
CA ASP A 51 -7.38 -0.97 16.21
C ASP A 51 -6.61 -2.15 16.79
N SER A 52 -6.96 -3.38 16.38
CA SER A 52 -6.36 -4.60 16.91
C SER A 52 -4.93 -4.85 16.43
N ALA A 53 -4.57 -4.34 15.24
CA ALA A 53 -3.22 -4.51 14.70
C ALA A 53 -2.33 -3.33 15.10
N GLN A 54 -2.85 -2.11 15.00
CA GLN A 54 -2.08 -0.87 15.10
C GLN A 54 -2.26 -0.16 16.46
N GLY A 55 -2.99 -0.79 17.38
CA GLY A 55 -3.27 -0.26 18.71
C GLY A 55 -4.29 0.88 18.73
N THR A 56 -4.56 1.35 19.96
CA THR A 56 -5.46 2.49 20.20
C THR A 56 -4.82 3.77 19.67
N TYR A 57 -5.57 4.55 18.88
CA TYR A 57 -5.11 5.87 18.43
C TYR A 57 -4.89 6.78 19.65
N PRO A 58 -3.71 7.41 19.79
CA PRO A 58 -3.36 8.16 21.00
C PRO A 58 -4.15 9.47 21.13
N GLY A 59 -4.57 10.06 20.02
CA GLY A 59 -5.27 11.36 20.00
C GLY A 59 -6.77 11.27 20.30
N ASP A 60 -7.43 12.43 20.26
CA ASP A 60 -8.84 12.57 20.57
C ASP A 60 -9.72 12.31 19.35
N VAL A 61 -10.80 11.56 19.55
CA VAL A 61 -11.77 11.23 18.49
C VAL A 61 -13.16 11.45 19.06
N SER A 62 -13.92 12.37 18.46
CA SER A 62 -15.29 12.69 18.85
C SER A 62 -16.24 12.73 17.65
N VAL A 63 -17.52 12.59 17.93
CA VAL A 63 -18.59 12.58 16.92
C VAL A 63 -19.71 13.53 17.35
N ASP A 64 -20.21 14.32 16.40
CA ASP A 64 -21.42 15.14 16.53
C ASP A 64 -22.29 14.97 15.27
N GLY A 65 -23.34 14.14 15.38
CA GLY A 65 -24.16 13.75 14.24
C GLY A 65 -23.34 13.08 13.14
N ASP A 66 -23.36 13.66 11.95
CA ASP A 66 -22.63 13.19 10.77
C ASP A 66 -21.22 13.82 10.65
N LYS A 67 -20.72 14.46 11.72
CA LYS A 67 -19.36 14.99 11.79
C LYS A 67 -18.47 14.15 12.68
N MET A 68 -17.26 13.91 12.21
CA MET A 68 -16.17 13.34 13.01
C MET A 68 -15.10 14.40 13.24
N THR A 69 -14.55 14.45 14.45
CA THR A 69 -13.41 15.28 14.79
C THR A 69 -12.28 14.42 15.31
N ILE A 70 -11.09 14.55 14.72
CA ILE A 70 -9.86 13.87 15.14
C ILE A 70 -8.79 14.92 15.41
N ASP A 71 -8.28 15.01 16.64
CA ASP A 71 -7.28 16.01 17.05
C ASP A 71 -7.63 17.46 16.62
N GLY A 72 -8.92 17.81 16.71
CA GLY A 72 -9.44 19.12 16.31
C GLY A 72 -9.72 19.31 14.81
N MET A 73 -9.31 18.36 13.95
CA MET A 73 -9.69 18.34 12.53
C MET A 73 -11.10 17.76 12.39
N SER A 74 -12.06 18.59 11.97
CA SER A 74 -13.47 18.20 11.81
C SER A 74 -13.85 18.09 10.34
N PHE A 75 -14.52 16.99 9.98
CA PHE A 75 -14.99 16.73 8.62
C PHE A 75 -16.32 15.97 8.62
N ASP A 76 -17.04 16.07 7.50
CA ASP A 76 -18.31 15.38 7.30
C ASP A 76 -18.10 13.91 6.96
N VAL A 77 -19.02 13.06 7.40
CA VAL A 77 -19.06 11.63 7.15
C VAL A 77 -20.35 11.30 6.41
N SER A 78 -20.22 10.63 5.26
CA SER A 78 -21.36 10.20 4.45
C SER A 78 -21.45 8.68 4.31
N ALA A 79 -22.64 8.21 3.95
CA ALA A 79 -22.91 6.80 3.64
C ALA A 79 -23.59 6.65 2.27
N GLU A 80 -22.88 7.09 1.22
CA GLU A 80 -23.34 7.06 -0.17
C GLU A 80 -22.66 5.93 -0.95
N ARG A 81 -23.44 5.23 -1.77
CA ARG A 81 -23.02 4.05 -2.53
C ARG A 81 -22.45 4.39 -3.89
N ASP A 82 -22.95 5.43 -4.54
CA ASP A 82 -22.45 5.87 -5.84
C ASP A 82 -21.43 7.01 -5.66
N PRO A 83 -20.15 6.79 -6.01
CA PRO A 83 -19.12 7.82 -5.96
C PRO A 83 -19.47 9.15 -6.63
N ALA A 84 -20.31 9.15 -7.67
CA ALA A 84 -20.73 10.36 -8.39
C ALA A 84 -21.61 11.30 -7.53
N ASN A 85 -22.24 10.76 -6.47
CA ASN A 85 -23.13 11.53 -5.59
C ASN A 85 -22.41 12.10 -4.35
N LEU A 86 -21.10 11.87 -4.19
CA LEU A 86 -20.34 12.25 -3.00
C LEU A 86 -20.05 13.75 -2.88
N LYS A 87 -20.38 14.55 -3.90
CA LYS A 87 -20.28 16.02 -3.90
C LYS A 87 -18.91 16.52 -3.37
N TRP A 88 -17.83 15.87 -3.77
CA TRP A 88 -16.47 16.24 -3.39
C TRP A 88 -16.13 17.70 -3.68
N GLY A 89 -16.70 18.27 -4.75
CA GLY A 89 -16.55 19.68 -5.08
C GLY A 89 -17.10 20.64 -4.00
N ASP A 90 -18.21 20.29 -3.35
CA ASP A 90 -18.81 21.10 -2.28
C ASP A 90 -17.92 21.11 -1.03
N LEU A 91 -17.21 20.01 -0.78
CA LEU A 91 -16.23 19.87 0.31
C LEU A 91 -14.86 20.45 -0.07
N GLY A 92 -14.66 20.81 -1.35
CA GLY A 92 -13.41 21.32 -1.89
C GLY A 92 -12.29 20.28 -1.93
N ALA A 93 -12.61 18.99 -2.04
CA ALA A 93 -11.61 17.93 -2.11
C ALA A 93 -10.81 18.05 -3.42
N GLU A 94 -9.49 18.10 -3.29
CA GLU A 94 -8.58 18.11 -4.44
C GLU A 94 -8.19 16.70 -4.82
N VAL A 95 -7.90 15.85 -3.83
CA VAL A 95 -7.57 14.45 -4.04
C VAL A 95 -8.58 13.57 -3.31
N VAL A 96 -9.02 12.48 -3.94
CA VAL A 96 -9.79 11.42 -3.28
C VAL A 96 -8.97 10.16 -3.21
N VAL A 97 -8.87 9.58 -2.01
CA VAL A 97 -8.34 8.23 -1.82
C VAL A 97 -9.49 7.24 -2.01
N GLU A 98 -9.45 6.48 -3.09
CA GLU A 98 -10.37 5.39 -3.37
C GLU A 98 -9.85 4.10 -2.74
N SER A 99 -10.39 3.76 -1.57
CA SER A 99 -9.96 2.64 -0.74
C SER A 99 -11.06 1.63 -0.39
N THR A 100 -12.13 1.62 -1.18
CA THR A 100 -13.19 0.61 -1.10
C THR A 100 -12.78 -0.72 -1.73
N GLY A 101 -11.88 -0.67 -2.72
CA GLY A 101 -11.47 -1.82 -3.52
C GLY A 101 -12.43 -2.20 -4.65
N PHE A 102 -13.53 -1.45 -4.84
CA PHE A 102 -14.51 -1.70 -5.89
C PHE A 102 -14.29 -0.85 -7.15
N PHE A 103 -13.91 0.43 -6.99
CA PHE A 103 -13.80 1.38 -8.09
C PHE A 103 -12.34 1.46 -8.58
N ARG A 104 -11.94 0.49 -9.41
CA ARG A 104 -10.54 0.21 -9.77
C ARG A 104 -10.21 0.41 -11.25
N ASP A 105 -11.10 1.04 -12.00
CA ASP A 105 -10.91 1.34 -13.42
C ASP A 105 -11.23 2.82 -13.71
N VAL A 106 -10.81 3.30 -14.88
CA VAL A 106 -10.95 4.72 -15.28
C VAL A 106 -12.38 5.21 -15.13
N LYS A 107 -13.36 4.41 -15.55
CA LYS A 107 -14.77 4.80 -15.53
C LYS A 107 -15.32 4.81 -14.10
N SER A 108 -15.02 3.78 -13.33
CA SER A 108 -15.58 3.61 -11.98
C SER A 108 -14.95 4.58 -10.98
N ALA A 109 -13.63 4.80 -11.05
CA ALA A 109 -12.92 5.80 -10.24
C ALA A 109 -13.16 7.25 -10.72
N GLY A 110 -13.34 7.45 -12.03
CA GLY A 110 -13.63 8.76 -12.64
C GLY A 110 -14.93 9.40 -12.13
N LYS A 111 -15.84 8.63 -11.55
CA LYS A 111 -17.01 9.15 -10.84
C LYS A 111 -16.67 10.12 -9.70
N HIS A 112 -15.50 9.98 -9.08
CA HIS A 112 -15.04 10.96 -8.08
C HIS A 112 -14.70 12.31 -8.72
N LEU A 113 -14.18 12.31 -9.95
CA LEU A 113 -13.94 13.53 -10.73
C LEU A 113 -15.27 14.18 -11.13
N GLU A 114 -16.26 13.37 -11.54
CA GLU A 114 -17.63 13.85 -11.80
C GLU A 114 -18.27 14.50 -10.55
N ALA A 115 -17.95 13.98 -9.36
CA ALA A 115 -18.38 14.53 -8.08
C ALA A 115 -17.59 15.79 -7.65
N GLY A 116 -16.59 16.23 -8.43
CA GLY A 116 -15.87 17.49 -8.24
C GLY A 116 -14.48 17.38 -7.61
N ALA A 117 -13.95 16.17 -7.40
CA ALA A 117 -12.54 16.01 -7.06
C ALA A 117 -11.63 16.33 -8.27
N LYS A 118 -10.38 16.75 -8.04
CA LYS A 118 -9.43 17.02 -9.13
C LYS A 118 -8.60 15.79 -9.50
N LYS A 119 -8.20 14.99 -8.49
CA LYS A 119 -7.39 13.79 -8.66
C LYS A 119 -7.92 12.64 -7.80
N VAL A 120 -7.59 11.41 -8.19
CA VAL A 120 -7.97 10.17 -7.50
C VAL A 120 -6.74 9.30 -7.31
N VAL A 121 -6.54 8.77 -6.10
CA VAL A 121 -5.55 7.74 -5.77
C VAL A 121 -6.28 6.45 -5.40
N ILE A 122 -6.16 5.44 -6.25
CA ILE A 122 -6.72 4.10 -6.00
C ILE A 122 -5.74 3.34 -5.10
N SER A 123 -6.22 2.88 -3.93
CA SER A 123 -5.43 2.16 -2.93
C SER A 123 -5.39 0.64 -3.18
N ALA A 124 -5.36 0.24 -4.45
CA ALA A 124 -5.30 -1.14 -4.91
C ALA A 124 -4.79 -1.17 -6.37
N PRO A 125 -4.36 -2.33 -6.91
CA PRO A 125 -4.01 -2.42 -8.32
C PRO A 125 -5.17 -1.98 -9.21
N ALA A 126 -4.97 -0.99 -10.07
CA ALA A 126 -6.00 -0.61 -11.03
C ALA A 126 -6.04 -1.56 -12.24
N SER A 127 -7.09 -1.42 -13.03
CA SER A 127 -7.26 -2.06 -14.34
C SER A 127 -7.52 -1.03 -15.42
N GLY A 128 -7.04 -1.30 -16.64
CA GLY A 128 -7.11 -0.36 -17.75
C GLY A 128 -5.92 0.59 -17.78
N ASP A 129 -6.08 1.69 -18.50
CA ASP A 129 -5.06 2.71 -18.71
C ASP A 129 -5.01 3.69 -17.53
N ILE A 130 -4.50 3.21 -16.39
CA ILE A 130 -4.28 4.00 -15.18
C ILE A 130 -2.80 3.92 -14.82
N GLN A 131 -2.18 5.10 -14.66
CA GLN A 131 -0.79 5.18 -14.28
C GLN A 131 -0.60 4.57 -12.88
N THR A 132 0.25 3.55 -12.81
CA THR A 132 0.64 2.94 -11.53
C THR A 132 1.94 3.57 -11.07
N ILE A 133 1.96 4.05 -9.83
CA ILE A 133 3.13 4.67 -9.21
C ILE A 133 3.55 3.84 -8.00
N VAL A 134 4.86 3.57 -7.91
CA VAL A 134 5.51 3.08 -6.70
C VAL A 134 6.59 4.06 -6.33
N LEU A 135 6.43 4.68 -5.16
CA LEU A 135 7.38 5.68 -4.69
C LEU A 135 8.75 5.07 -4.39
N GLY A 136 9.82 5.81 -4.67
CA GLY A 136 11.21 5.37 -4.76
C GLY A 136 11.58 4.58 -6.02
N VAL A 137 10.64 4.35 -6.95
CA VAL A 137 10.86 3.48 -8.14
C VAL A 137 10.63 4.21 -9.44
N ASN A 138 9.45 4.83 -9.62
CA ASN A 138 9.07 5.54 -10.85
C ASN A 138 8.35 6.88 -10.57
N ASP A 139 8.61 7.50 -9.43
CA ASP A 139 8.01 8.78 -9.02
C ASP A 139 8.28 9.91 -10.02
N GLU A 140 9.40 9.83 -10.73
CA GLU A 140 9.78 10.79 -11.76
C GLU A 140 8.84 10.77 -12.96
N GLU A 141 8.04 9.72 -13.12
CA GLU A 141 7.06 9.58 -14.19
C GLU A 141 5.71 10.23 -13.86
N ILE A 142 5.51 10.70 -12.62
CA ILE A 142 4.29 11.40 -12.21
C ILE A 142 4.08 12.62 -13.12
N SER A 143 2.94 12.65 -13.81
CA SER A 143 2.59 13.71 -14.74
C SER A 143 1.40 14.52 -14.21
N ASP A 144 1.50 15.84 -14.23
CA ASP A 144 0.42 16.72 -13.78
C ASP A 144 -0.90 16.53 -14.54
N ASP A 145 -0.81 16.07 -15.80
CA ASP A 145 -1.94 15.82 -16.70
C ASP A 145 -2.76 14.57 -16.34
N ILE A 146 -2.24 13.70 -15.45
CA ILE A 146 -2.93 12.51 -15.01
C ILE A 146 -3.82 12.84 -13.80
N GLU A 147 -5.09 12.47 -13.90
CA GLU A 147 -6.09 12.70 -12.85
C GLU A 147 -6.31 11.45 -11.97
N ILE A 148 -6.03 10.25 -12.47
CA ILE A 148 -6.29 8.99 -11.76
C ILE A 148 -5.01 8.17 -11.67
N TYR A 149 -4.58 7.87 -10.45
CA TYR A 149 -3.38 7.09 -10.15
C TYR A 149 -3.74 5.82 -9.41
N SER A 150 -2.93 4.79 -9.61
CA SER A 150 -2.92 3.55 -8.84
C SER A 150 -1.69 3.53 -7.95
N ASN A 151 -1.87 3.42 -6.63
CA ASN A 151 -0.76 3.20 -5.71
C ASN A 151 -0.31 1.72 -5.66
N ALA A 152 -0.56 0.96 -6.73
CA ALA A 152 -0.26 -0.46 -6.85
C ALA A 152 -0.85 -1.32 -5.69
N SER A 153 -0.16 -2.41 -5.33
CA SER A 153 -0.45 -3.20 -4.13
C SER A 153 0.63 -3.04 -3.07
N CYS A 154 0.35 -3.44 -1.83
CA CYS A 154 1.34 -3.53 -0.76
C CYS A 154 2.54 -4.43 -1.13
N THR A 155 2.29 -5.59 -1.74
CA THR A 155 3.37 -6.48 -2.21
C THR A 155 4.17 -5.86 -3.35
N THR A 156 3.54 -5.14 -4.28
CA THR A 156 4.27 -4.42 -5.35
C THR A 156 5.16 -3.32 -4.77
N ASN A 157 4.65 -2.57 -3.79
CA ASN A 157 5.44 -1.55 -3.08
C ASN A 157 6.64 -2.15 -2.33
N CYS A 158 6.53 -3.40 -1.85
CA CYS A 158 7.66 -4.11 -1.26
C CYS A 158 8.65 -4.64 -2.32
N LEU A 159 8.15 -5.26 -3.39
CA LEU A 159 8.98 -5.95 -4.39
C LEU A 159 9.67 -5.00 -5.37
N ALA A 160 9.01 -3.93 -5.82
CA ALA A 160 9.56 -3.07 -6.87
C ALA A 160 10.86 -2.35 -6.45
N PRO A 161 11.00 -1.82 -5.21
CA PRO A 161 12.29 -1.32 -4.71
C PRO A 161 13.38 -2.38 -4.75
N MET A 162 13.08 -3.62 -4.33
CA MET A 162 14.05 -4.73 -4.37
C MET A 162 14.49 -5.05 -5.80
N ALA A 163 13.53 -5.14 -6.72
CA ALA A 163 13.80 -5.42 -8.12
C ALA A 163 14.64 -4.30 -8.76
N LYS A 164 14.34 -3.03 -8.45
CA LYS A 164 15.11 -1.87 -8.93
C LYS A 164 16.56 -1.91 -8.45
N VAL A 165 16.79 -2.13 -7.15
CA VAL A 165 18.16 -2.22 -6.61
C VAL A 165 18.95 -3.34 -7.28
N LEU A 166 18.34 -4.51 -7.47
CA LEU A 166 19.00 -5.64 -8.13
C LEU A 166 19.26 -5.38 -9.62
N ASP A 167 18.31 -4.79 -10.34
CA ASP A 167 18.47 -4.48 -11.77
C ASP A 167 19.55 -3.43 -12.01
N ASP A 168 19.50 -2.32 -11.26
CA ASP A 168 20.42 -1.20 -11.42
C ASP A 168 21.88 -1.59 -11.11
N ASN A 169 22.11 -2.55 -10.20
CA ASN A 169 23.46 -2.92 -9.74
C ASN A 169 24.01 -4.22 -10.38
N PHE A 170 23.14 -5.17 -10.73
CA PHE A 170 23.55 -6.51 -11.13
C PHE A 170 22.89 -7.00 -12.44
N GLY A 171 21.93 -6.25 -12.99
CA GLY A 171 21.17 -6.59 -14.20
C GLY A 171 20.21 -7.75 -13.96
N LEU A 172 18.92 -7.47 -13.77
CA LEU A 172 17.94 -8.50 -13.42
C LEU A 172 17.45 -9.21 -14.68
N VAL A 173 17.68 -10.53 -14.75
CA VAL A 173 17.32 -11.35 -15.91
C VAL A 173 15.88 -11.84 -15.82
N LYS A 174 15.52 -12.47 -14.69
CA LYS A 174 14.19 -12.98 -14.38
C LYS A 174 14.11 -13.38 -12.91
N GLY A 175 12.91 -13.50 -12.36
CA GLY A 175 12.75 -13.91 -10.98
C GLY A 175 11.37 -14.42 -10.64
N PHE A 176 11.29 -15.13 -9.52
CA PHE A 176 10.07 -15.63 -8.95
C PHE A 176 9.97 -15.17 -7.50
N MET A 177 8.81 -14.64 -7.11
CA MET A 177 8.56 -14.23 -5.73
C MET A 177 7.45 -15.07 -5.08
N THR A 178 7.59 -15.32 -3.79
CA THR A 178 6.51 -15.84 -2.94
C THR A 178 6.29 -14.87 -1.78
N THR A 179 5.08 -14.33 -1.64
CA THR A 179 4.76 -13.49 -0.48
C THR A 179 4.10 -14.35 0.58
N ILE A 180 4.64 -14.31 1.79
CA ILE A 180 3.99 -14.86 2.98
C ILE A 180 3.25 -13.69 3.61
N HIS A 181 1.94 -13.67 3.42
CA HIS A 181 1.14 -12.49 3.63
C HIS A 181 0.15 -12.70 4.78
N SER A 182 0.04 -11.73 5.67
CA SER A 182 -1.03 -11.68 6.67
C SER A 182 -2.41 -11.79 6.03
N TYR A 183 -3.40 -12.32 6.74
CA TYR A 183 -4.74 -12.39 6.17
C TYR A 183 -5.32 -11.00 5.93
N THR A 184 -6.32 -10.92 5.04
CA THR A 184 -7.02 -9.66 4.74
C THR A 184 -8.53 -9.85 4.89
N GLY A 185 -9.28 -8.75 4.84
CA GLY A 185 -10.75 -8.78 4.88
C GLY A 185 -11.42 -9.49 3.69
N ASP A 186 -10.68 -9.89 2.66
CA ASP A 186 -11.17 -10.70 1.54
C ASP A 186 -11.32 -12.19 1.92
N GLN A 187 -10.68 -12.64 3.00
CA GLN A 187 -10.78 -14.02 3.49
C GLN A 187 -11.93 -14.22 4.49
N GLN A 188 -12.35 -15.46 4.66
CA GLN A 188 -13.45 -15.80 5.57
C GLN A 188 -12.95 -16.15 6.98
N LEU A 189 -13.66 -15.70 8.02
CA LEU A 189 -13.34 -16.06 9.41
C LEU A 189 -13.58 -17.56 9.67
N VAL A 190 -14.65 -18.09 9.09
CA VAL A 190 -15.04 -19.52 9.09
C VAL A 190 -15.25 -19.97 7.64
N ASP A 191 -15.26 -21.27 7.37
CA ASP A 191 -15.48 -21.77 6.00
C ASP A 191 -16.77 -21.18 5.39
N GLY A 192 -16.67 -20.47 4.26
CA GLY A 192 -17.76 -19.69 3.68
C GLY A 192 -17.59 -19.37 2.19
N PRO A 193 -18.64 -18.90 1.49
CA PRO A 193 -18.60 -18.72 0.04
C PRO A 193 -17.54 -17.71 -0.43
N HIS A 194 -16.70 -18.10 -1.38
CA HIS A 194 -15.74 -17.21 -2.05
C HIS A 194 -15.37 -17.76 -3.44
N LYS A 195 -15.08 -16.88 -4.40
CA LYS A 195 -14.73 -17.27 -5.79
C LYS A 195 -13.41 -18.07 -5.89
N ASP A 196 -12.46 -17.74 -5.04
CA ASP A 196 -11.26 -18.54 -4.78
C ASP A 196 -11.57 -19.49 -3.61
N LEU A 197 -11.74 -20.78 -3.93
CA LEU A 197 -12.07 -21.84 -2.95
C LEU A 197 -11.04 -22.02 -1.85
N ARG A 198 -9.81 -21.52 -2.03
CA ARG A 198 -8.80 -21.56 -0.96
C ARG A 198 -9.04 -20.44 0.04
N ARG A 199 -9.42 -19.24 -0.41
CA ARG A 199 -9.80 -18.10 0.45
C ARG A 199 -11.17 -18.26 1.11
N ALA A 200 -11.96 -19.22 0.64
CA ALA A 200 -13.20 -19.66 1.27
C ALA A 200 -12.97 -20.35 2.64
N ARG A 201 -11.74 -20.77 2.94
CA ARG A 201 -11.41 -21.50 4.18
C ARG A 201 -11.07 -20.55 5.33
N ALA A 202 -11.37 -20.97 6.55
CA ALA A 202 -11.15 -20.19 7.78
C ALA A 202 -9.71 -19.61 7.87
N ALA A 203 -9.62 -18.27 7.80
CA ALA A 203 -8.36 -17.54 7.64
C ALA A 203 -7.40 -17.70 8.81
N ALA A 204 -7.93 -17.69 10.04
CA ALA A 204 -7.15 -17.77 11.27
C ALA A 204 -6.63 -19.19 11.59
N ALA A 205 -6.93 -20.19 10.74
CA ALA A 205 -6.58 -21.58 10.97
C ALA A 205 -5.77 -22.22 9.83
N ASN A 206 -5.57 -21.52 8.71
CA ASN A 206 -5.00 -22.12 7.50
C ASN A 206 -3.83 -21.31 6.94
N ILE A 207 -2.89 -22.04 6.34
CA ILE A 207 -1.91 -21.52 5.39
C ILE A 207 -2.54 -21.67 4.00
N VAL A 208 -2.81 -20.55 3.31
CA VAL A 208 -3.67 -20.52 2.11
C VAL A 208 -2.89 -20.08 0.87
N PRO A 209 -2.48 -21.00 -0.01
CA PRO A 209 -1.85 -20.65 -1.28
C PRO A 209 -2.84 -19.94 -2.21
N THR A 210 -2.47 -18.83 -2.81
CA THR A 210 -3.31 -18.08 -3.75
C THR A 210 -2.47 -17.36 -4.80
N THR A 211 -3.11 -16.89 -5.85
CA THR A 211 -2.45 -16.09 -6.89
C THR A 211 -2.26 -14.65 -6.42
N THR A 212 -1.24 -13.99 -6.97
CA THR A 212 -1.00 -12.56 -6.82
C THR A 212 -0.58 -11.96 -8.16
N GLY A 213 -1.03 -10.73 -8.44
CA GLY A 213 -0.58 -9.97 -9.60
C GLY A 213 0.65 -9.11 -9.31
N ALA A 214 1.16 -9.10 -8.08
CA ALA A 214 2.14 -8.12 -7.62
C ALA A 214 3.47 -8.17 -8.39
N ALA A 215 3.96 -9.38 -8.70
CA ALA A 215 5.18 -9.57 -9.49
C ALA A 215 5.04 -9.02 -10.91
N LYS A 216 3.90 -9.32 -11.57
CA LYS A 216 3.60 -8.82 -12.92
C LYS A 216 3.43 -7.31 -12.94
N ALA A 217 2.85 -6.74 -11.87
CA ALA A 217 2.69 -5.30 -11.74
C ALA A 217 4.02 -4.53 -11.61
N VAL A 218 5.14 -5.20 -11.28
CA VAL A 218 6.46 -4.57 -11.33
C VAL A 218 6.81 -4.15 -12.76
N GLY A 219 6.38 -4.90 -13.79
CA GLY A 219 6.57 -4.51 -15.19
C GLY A 219 5.91 -3.18 -15.57
N LEU A 220 4.88 -2.75 -14.83
CA LEU A 220 4.19 -1.47 -15.05
C LEU A 220 5.01 -0.28 -14.54
N VAL A 221 5.87 -0.49 -13.54
CA VAL A 221 6.69 0.57 -12.90
C VAL A 221 8.19 0.44 -13.20
N LEU A 222 8.61 -0.71 -13.72
CA LEU A 222 9.94 -0.99 -14.24
C LEU A 222 9.79 -1.68 -15.60
N PRO A 223 9.57 -0.93 -16.70
CA PRO A 223 9.26 -1.53 -18.01
C PRO A 223 10.33 -2.50 -18.53
N LYS A 224 11.61 -2.33 -18.16
CA LYS A 224 12.69 -3.28 -18.47
C LYS A 224 12.49 -4.68 -17.88
N LEU A 225 11.62 -4.79 -16.86
CA LEU A 225 11.28 -6.01 -16.14
C LEU A 225 9.92 -6.58 -16.53
N ASP A 226 9.23 -5.98 -17.50
CA ASP A 226 7.97 -6.51 -17.99
C ASP A 226 8.14 -7.94 -18.54
N GLY A 227 7.24 -8.83 -18.11
CA GLY A 227 7.30 -10.26 -18.42
C GLY A 227 8.45 -11.05 -17.78
N LYS A 228 9.37 -10.43 -17.03
CA LYS A 228 10.52 -11.12 -16.40
C LYS A 228 10.24 -11.66 -15.00
N LEU A 229 9.20 -11.15 -14.33
CA LEU A 229 8.88 -11.48 -12.95
C LEU A 229 7.50 -12.17 -12.84
N ASP A 230 7.44 -13.26 -12.08
CA ASP A 230 6.18 -13.92 -11.71
C ASP A 230 6.19 -14.31 -10.23
N GLY A 231 5.06 -14.78 -9.70
CA GLY A 231 4.99 -15.14 -8.30
C GLY A 231 3.69 -15.73 -7.78
N GLY A 232 3.75 -16.14 -6.52
CA GLY A 232 2.62 -16.65 -5.76
C GLY A 232 2.48 -15.95 -4.40
N ALA A 233 1.36 -16.21 -3.74
CA ALA A 233 1.13 -15.76 -2.38
C ALA A 233 0.69 -16.92 -1.50
N VAL A 234 1.04 -16.84 -0.22
CA VAL A 234 0.61 -17.75 0.83
C VAL A 234 0.06 -16.90 1.96
N ARG A 235 -1.25 -16.97 2.22
CA ARG A 235 -1.85 -16.27 3.36
C ARG A 235 -1.60 -17.07 4.63
N VAL A 236 -1.24 -16.39 5.72
CA VAL A 236 -0.95 -17.00 7.02
C VAL A 236 -1.77 -16.34 8.13
N PRO A 237 -1.99 -17.02 9.28
CA PRO A 237 -2.82 -16.51 10.37
C PRO A 237 -2.11 -15.44 11.23
N THR A 238 -1.59 -14.39 10.57
CA THR A 238 -1.06 -13.18 11.21
C THR A 238 -1.94 -11.98 10.85
N LEU A 239 -2.03 -11.00 11.75
CA LEU A 239 -2.90 -9.82 11.62
C LEU A 239 -2.38 -8.83 10.57
N THR A 240 -1.14 -8.40 10.73
CA THR A 240 -0.37 -7.64 9.76
C THR A 240 1.10 -8.03 9.90
N GLY A 241 1.92 -7.56 8.98
CA GLY A 241 3.34 -7.90 8.89
C GLY A 241 3.55 -9.09 7.98
N SER A 242 3.84 -8.76 6.72
CA SER A 242 4.07 -9.71 5.64
C SER A 242 5.53 -9.69 5.22
N LEU A 243 5.94 -10.70 4.44
CA LEU A 243 7.25 -10.70 3.79
C LEU A 243 7.14 -11.13 2.33
N THR A 244 8.10 -10.67 1.54
CA THR A 244 8.32 -11.08 0.16
C THR A 244 9.64 -11.86 0.10
N ASP A 245 9.54 -13.14 -0.27
CA ASP A 245 10.69 -13.95 -0.64
C ASP A 245 10.91 -13.84 -2.14
N PHE A 246 12.04 -13.27 -2.55
CA PHE A 246 12.35 -13.05 -3.95
C PHE A 246 13.63 -13.78 -4.36
N VAL A 247 13.48 -14.66 -5.35
CA VAL A 247 14.58 -15.39 -5.96
C VAL A 247 14.72 -14.94 -7.41
N CYS A 248 15.90 -14.49 -7.82
CA CYS A 248 16.14 -14.00 -9.16
C CYS A 248 17.50 -14.41 -9.72
N GLU A 249 17.58 -14.49 -11.04
CA GLU A 249 18.83 -14.57 -11.78
C GLU A 249 19.30 -13.17 -12.16
N VAL A 250 20.58 -12.86 -11.94
CA VAL A 250 21.24 -11.61 -12.32
C VAL A 250 22.31 -11.83 -13.38
N GLU A 251 22.63 -10.81 -14.16
CA GLU A 251 23.64 -10.90 -15.24
C GLU A 251 25.05 -10.95 -14.68
N LYS A 252 25.34 -10.10 -13.70
CA LYS A 252 26.64 -9.99 -13.02
C LYS A 252 26.70 -10.95 -11.84
N GLU A 253 27.67 -11.86 -11.85
CA GLU A 253 27.98 -12.71 -10.70
C GLU A 253 28.34 -11.84 -9.49
N THR A 254 27.82 -12.21 -8.31
CA THR A 254 27.84 -11.34 -7.12
C THR A 254 28.00 -12.16 -5.84
N THR A 255 28.08 -11.47 -4.71
CA THR A 255 28.18 -12.03 -3.36
C THR A 255 27.08 -11.47 -2.46
N ALA A 256 26.81 -12.13 -1.33
CA ALA A 256 25.82 -11.64 -0.37
C ALA A 256 26.22 -10.26 0.18
N GLU A 257 27.52 -10.03 0.39
CA GLU A 257 28.09 -8.78 0.87
C GLU A 257 27.87 -7.63 -0.14
N GLU A 258 28.09 -7.88 -1.44
CA GLU A 258 27.85 -6.88 -2.48
C GLU A 258 26.36 -6.53 -2.63
N VAL A 259 25.48 -7.55 -2.60
CA VAL A 259 24.03 -7.33 -2.63
C VAL A 259 23.60 -6.53 -1.41
N ASN A 260 24.00 -6.93 -0.21
CA ASN A 260 23.68 -6.23 1.03
C ASN A 260 24.19 -4.77 1.02
N ALA A 261 25.40 -4.53 0.50
CA ALA A 261 25.95 -3.17 0.38
C ALA A 261 25.14 -2.29 -0.59
N ALA A 262 24.67 -2.84 -1.71
CA ALA A 262 23.81 -2.13 -2.65
C ALA A 262 22.47 -1.74 -2.02
N PHE A 263 21.85 -2.66 -1.27
CA PHE A 263 20.60 -2.39 -0.54
C PHE A 263 20.79 -1.35 0.56
N LYS A 264 21.89 -1.42 1.31
CA LYS A 264 22.22 -0.41 2.32
C LYS A 264 22.40 0.98 1.70
N ALA A 265 23.14 1.06 0.59
CA ALA A 265 23.34 2.32 -0.12
C ALA A 265 22.03 2.90 -0.68
N ALA A 266 21.12 2.05 -1.17
CA ALA A 266 19.80 2.47 -1.61
C ALA A 266 18.95 3.01 -0.45
N ALA A 267 18.92 2.29 0.68
CA ALA A 267 18.19 2.66 1.91
C ALA A 267 18.66 4.01 2.48
N GLU A 268 19.98 4.21 2.54
CA GLU A 268 20.59 5.42 3.12
C GLU A 268 20.62 6.61 2.14
N GLY A 269 20.36 6.35 0.85
CA GLY A 269 20.43 7.33 -0.24
C GLY A 269 19.09 7.51 -0.96
N PRO A 270 18.98 7.08 -2.24
CA PRO A 270 17.86 7.44 -3.11
C PRO A 270 16.49 6.89 -2.67
N MET A 271 16.44 5.82 -1.89
CA MET A 271 15.20 5.20 -1.40
C MET A 271 14.96 5.46 0.10
N LYS A 272 15.62 6.45 0.69
CA LYS A 272 15.44 6.80 2.10
C LYS A 272 13.97 7.11 2.42
N GLY A 273 13.42 6.44 3.43
CA GLY A 273 12.01 6.54 3.83
C GLY A 273 11.07 5.61 3.05
N ILE A 274 11.55 4.97 1.99
CA ILE A 274 10.84 3.92 1.24
C ILE A 274 11.39 2.54 1.60
N LEU A 275 12.73 2.41 1.59
CA LEU A 275 13.45 1.18 1.89
C LEU A 275 14.25 1.36 3.18
N GLU A 276 14.11 0.42 4.10
CA GLU A 276 14.90 0.30 5.32
C GLU A 276 15.84 -0.90 5.22
N TYR A 277 17.07 -0.75 5.70
CA TYR A 277 18.05 -1.85 5.76
C TYR A 277 18.10 -2.40 7.20
N ALA A 278 17.79 -3.68 7.37
CA ALA A 278 17.84 -4.37 8.65
C ALA A 278 19.00 -5.37 8.70
N ASP A 279 19.82 -5.27 9.75
CA ASP A 279 20.92 -6.18 10.09
C ASP A 279 20.69 -6.95 11.39
N VAL A 280 19.44 -7.01 11.85
CA VAL A 280 18.99 -7.71 13.05
C VAL A 280 17.97 -8.80 12.71
N GLU A 281 17.82 -9.78 13.59
CA GLU A 281 16.88 -10.90 13.41
C GLU A 281 15.44 -10.43 13.72
N LEU A 282 14.68 -10.10 12.67
CA LEU A 282 13.30 -9.63 12.77
C LEU A 282 12.28 -10.77 12.65
N VAL A 283 11.11 -10.59 13.27
CA VAL A 283 9.90 -11.37 13.00
C VAL A 283 8.73 -10.44 12.62
N SER A 284 7.61 -11.01 12.16
CA SER A 284 6.48 -10.24 11.62
C SER A 284 5.87 -9.23 12.60
N SER A 285 5.95 -9.46 13.91
CA SER A 285 5.43 -8.52 14.91
C SER A 285 6.29 -7.28 15.09
N ASP A 286 7.59 -7.37 14.79
CA ASP A 286 8.56 -6.29 15.05
C ASP A 286 8.42 -5.15 14.04
N ILE A 287 7.81 -5.45 12.89
CA ILE A 287 7.63 -4.49 11.80
C ILE A 287 6.22 -3.88 11.76
N VAL A 288 5.35 -4.23 12.71
CA VAL A 288 4.01 -3.66 12.82
C VAL A 288 4.09 -2.16 13.10
N GLY A 289 3.39 -1.37 12.29
CA GLY A 289 3.43 0.10 12.36
C GLY A 289 4.63 0.73 11.66
N ASN A 290 5.55 -0.07 11.10
CA ASN A 290 6.67 0.45 10.34
C ASN A 290 6.18 1.11 9.02
N PRO A 291 6.56 2.37 8.73
CA PRO A 291 6.05 3.10 7.57
C PRO A 291 6.82 2.81 6.27
N HIS A 292 7.91 2.04 6.28
CA HIS A 292 8.66 1.72 5.06
C HIS A 292 7.89 0.74 4.17
N SER A 293 8.08 0.86 2.85
CA SER A 293 7.48 -0.07 1.87
C SER A 293 8.19 -1.41 1.87
N ASN A 294 9.48 -1.39 2.19
CA ASN A 294 10.35 -2.55 2.22
C ASN A 294 11.34 -2.41 3.37
N ILE A 295 11.41 -3.41 4.23
CA ILE A 295 12.42 -3.55 5.28
C ILE A 295 13.27 -4.75 4.86
N TYR A 296 14.38 -4.46 4.20
CA TYR A 296 15.27 -5.44 3.63
C TYR A 296 16.03 -6.19 4.72
N ASP A 297 15.87 -7.51 4.76
CA ASP A 297 16.50 -8.37 5.76
C ASP A 297 17.83 -8.92 5.25
N SER A 298 18.91 -8.27 5.65
CA SER A 298 20.26 -8.57 5.16
C SER A 298 20.84 -9.89 5.66
N GLN A 299 20.29 -10.44 6.75
CA GLN A 299 20.72 -11.74 7.29
C GLN A 299 20.18 -12.91 6.47
N LEU A 300 19.10 -12.69 5.71
CA LEU A 300 18.44 -13.70 4.89
C LEU A 300 18.91 -13.72 3.43
N THR A 301 19.85 -12.84 3.05
CA THR A 301 20.46 -12.84 1.72
C THR A 301 21.24 -14.12 1.46
N LYS A 302 20.94 -14.77 0.33
CA LYS A 302 21.69 -15.92 -0.18
C LYS A 302 22.07 -15.68 -1.63
N VAL A 303 23.30 -16.03 -1.99
CA VAL A 303 23.80 -15.93 -3.36
C VAL A 303 24.50 -17.23 -3.73
N ASP A 304 24.17 -17.74 -4.91
CA ASP A 304 24.81 -18.88 -5.55
C ASP A 304 25.17 -18.49 -7.00
N GLY A 305 26.38 -17.94 -7.15
CA GLY A 305 26.86 -17.34 -8.40
C GLY A 305 25.96 -16.20 -8.87
N LYS A 306 25.11 -16.47 -9.87
CA LYS A 306 24.15 -15.52 -10.46
C LYS A 306 22.73 -15.64 -9.89
N LEU A 307 22.48 -16.62 -9.03
CA LEU A 307 21.19 -16.80 -8.38
C LEU A 307 21.20 -16.07 -7.04
N VAL A 308 20.30 -15.10 -6.87
CA VAL A 308 20.18 -14.29 -5.66
C VAL A 308 18.82 -14.56 -5.02
N LYS A 309 18.80 -14.77 -3.71
CA LYS A 309 17.59 -14.83 -2.88
C LYS A 309 17.68 -13.75 -1.81
N ILE A 310 16.65 -12.92 -1.73
CA ILE A 310 16.52 -11.85 -0.73
C ILE A 310 15.12 -11.82 -0.13
N ILE A 311 15.02 -11.30 1.09
CA ILE A 311 13.77 -11.14 1.83
C ILE A 311 13.54 -9.65 2.11
N GLY A 312 12.30 -9.19 1.89
CA GLY A 312 11.84 -7.89 2.36
C GLY A 312 10.58 -8.04 3.21
N TRP A 313 10.62 -7.54 4.44
CA TRP A 313 9.44 -7.41 5.29
C TRP A 313 8.66 -6.14 4.93
N TYR A 314 7.36 -6.13 5.21
CA TYR A 314 6.54 -4.95 5.07
C TYR A 314 5.25 -5.07 5.90
N ASP A 315 4.91 -4.01 6.62
CA ASP A 315 3.55 -3.89 7.16
C ASP A 315 2.63 -3.54 5.99
N ASN A 316 1.85 -4.54 5.55
CA ASN A 316 0.95 -4.44 4.42
C ASN A 316 -0.18 -3.40 4.61
N GLU A 317 -0.31 -2.82 5.80
CA GLU A 317 -1.25 -1.74 6.10
C GLU A 317 -0.53 -0.43 6.36
N ALA A 318 0.40 -0.39 7.32
CA ALA A 318 1.06 0.85 7.73
C ALA A 318 1.98 1.41 6.64
N GLY A 319 2.89 0.58 6.10
CA GLY A 319 3.80 1.00 5.02
C GLY A 319 3.05 1.40 3.75
N TYR A 320 2.03 0.63 3.37
CA TYR A 320 1.20 0.96 2.20
C TYR A 320 0.40 2.26 2.38
N SER A 321 -0.11 2.52 3.58
CA SER A 321 -0.84 3.74 3.89
C SER A 321 0.08 4.96 3.97
N ALA A 322 1.32 4.77 4.42
CA ALA A 322 2.36 5.79 4.33
C ALA A 322 2.61 6.18 2.88
N ARG A 323 2.79 5.21 1.97
CA ARG A 323 2.95 5.48 0.53
C ARG A 323 1.76 6.18 -0.10
N THR A 324 0.55 5.82 0.31
CA THR A 324 -0.66 6.49 -0.20
C THR A 324 -0.68 7.97 0.23
N ALA A 325 -0.34 8.26 1.49
CA ALA A 325 -0.24 9.63 1.99
C ALA A 325 0.89 10.42 1.32
N ASP A 326 2.06 9.80 1.12
CA ASP A 326 3.19 10.41 0.42
C ASP A 326 2.82 10.73 -1.04
N LEU A 327 2.12 9.81 -1.74
CA LEU A 327 1.73 9.99 -3.14
C LEU A 327 0.77 11.18 -3.29
N ILE A 328 -0.16 11.39 -2.34
CA ILE A 328 -1.03 12.57 -2.33
C ILE A 328 -0.20 13.87 -2.42
N THR A 329 0.92 13.95 -1.69
CA THR A 329 1.77 15.15 -1.68
C THR A 329 2.59 15.33 -2.96
N LYS A 330 2.70 14.28 -3.79
CA LYS A 330 3.50 14.28 -5.02
C LYS A 330 2.70 14.61 -6.27
N ILE A 331 1.39 14.40 -6.23
CA ILE A 331 0.51 14.57 -7.40
C ILE A 331 -0.23 15.91 -7.41
N VAL A 332 -0.01 16.79 -6.44
CA VAL A 332 -0.67 18.10 -6.32
C VAL A 332 0.33 19.23 -6.44
#